data_AF-A0A4Q5T0Z9-F1
#
_entry.id   AF-A0A4Q5T0Z9-F1
#
_cell.length_a   1.000
_cell.length_b   1.000
_cell.length_c   1.000
_cell.angle_alpha   90.00
_cell.angle_beta   90.00
_cell.angle_gamma   90.00
#
_symmetry.space_group_name_H-M   'P 1'
#
loop_
_entity.id
_entity.type
_entity.pdbx_description
1 polymer ?
#
loop_
_entity_poly.entity_id
_entity_poly.type
_entity_poly.pdbx_seq_one_letter_code
_entity_poly.pdbx_strand_id
1 'polypeptide(L)'
;VMALNRWCNKYRSWRGLPYWSLSKHAKQKVKNAVEFICGFEEIVAKEAGARGVDGVIAGHIHTAEMRTIDGIEYYNDGDWVEGCTALVEHYDGRMEILHWADEIAKRDLDPERVEERVAA
;
A
#
# COMPACT_ATOMS: atom_id res chain seq x y z
N VAL A 1 21.81 -12.58 6.05
CA VAL A 1 21.25 -12.16 7.36
C VAL A 1 22.12 -12.58 8.56
N MET A 2 22.48 -13.87 8.71
CA MET A 2 23.33 -14.37 9.82
C MET A 2 24.77 -13.80 9.84
N ALA A 3 25.44 -13.68 8.69
CA ALA A 3 26.82 -13.17 8.63
C ALA A 3 26.92 -11.68 9.02
N LEU A 4 25.96 -10.86 8.58
CA LEU A 4 25.87 -9.44 8.92
C LEU A 4 25.65 -9.25 10.43
N ASN A 5 24.81 -10.08 11.04
CA ASN A 5 24.55 -10.04 12.48
C ASN A 5 25.80 -10.39 13.32
N ARG A 6 26.64 -11.32 12.84
CA ARG A 6 27.93 -11.66 13.49
C ARG A 6 28.93 -10.52 13.37
N TRP A 7 29.02 -9.87 12.21
CA TRP A 7 29.95 -8.76 11.98
C TRP A 7 29.56 -7.52 12.79
N CYS A 8 28.28 -7.16 12.82
CA CYS A 8 27.75 -6.10 13.68
C CYS A 8 27.97 -6.38 15.17
N ASN A 9 27.73 -7.61 15.65
CA ASN A 9 28.00 -7.94 17.05
C ASN A 9 29.50 -7.96 17.39
N LYS A 10 30.37 -8.37 16.46
CA LYS A 10 31.82 -8.34 16.68
C LYS A 10 32.34 -6.90 16.80
N TYR A 11 31.86 -6.00 15.94
CA TYR A 11 32.17 -4.56 16.02
C TYR A 11 31.61 -3.91 17.30
N ARG A 12 30.37 -4.25 17.69
CA ARG A 12 29.74 -3.71 18.92
C ARG A 12 30.40 -4.24 20.20
N SER A 13 30.75 -5.52 20.24
CA SER A 13 31.48 -6.13 21.36
C SER A 13 32.85 -5.48 21.55
N TRP A 14 33.56 -5.16 20.46
CA TRP A 14 34.82 -4.42 20.53
C TRP A 14 34.66 -3.00 21.12
N ARG A 15 33.47 -2.41 21.00
CA ARG A 15 33.12 -1.12 21.61
C ARG A 15 32.40 -1.24 22.97
N GLY A 16 32.37 -2.43 23.57
CA GLY A 16 31.74 -2.67 24.88
C GLY A 16 30.21 -2.57 24.90
N LEU A 17 29.55 -2.61 23.73
CA LEU A 17 28.10 -2.50 23.62
C LEU A 17 27.43 -3.88 23.66
N PRO A 18 26.23 -4.00 24.27
CA PRO A 18 25.53 -5.28 24.43
C PRO A 18 25.09 -5.89 23.10
N TYR A 19 24.86 -7.21 23.14
CA TYR A 19 24.39 -8.02 22.01
C TYR A 19 23.16 -7.41 21.35
N TRP A 20 23.21 -7.30 20.02
CA TRP A 20 22.15 -6.71 19.22
C TRP A 20 21.87 -7.59 18.00
N SER A 21 20.59 -7.90 17.74
CA SER A 21 20.18 -8.70 16.59
C SER A 21 19.55 -7.82 15.53
N LEU A 22 20.23 -7.65 14.40
CA LEU A 22 19.72 -6.88 13.25
C LEU A 22 18.38 -7.44 12.77
N SER A 23 18.23 -8.76 12.76
CA SER A 23 16.97 -9.42 12.38
C SER A 23 15.83 -9.12 13.37
N LYS A 24 16.14 -9.06 14.68
CA LYS A 24 15.14 -8.72 15.71
C LYS A 24 14.69 -7.26 15.54
N HIS A 25 15.64 -6.35 15.30
CA HIS A 25 15.35 -4.93 15.09
C HIS A 25 14.59 -4.68 13.78
N ALA A 26 15.00 -5.31 12.68
CA ALA A 26 14.27 -5.24 11.42
C ALA A 26 12.85 -5.81 11.56
N LYS A 27 12.70 -6.95 12.24
CA LYS A 27 11.39 -7.54 12.53
C LYS A 27 10.52 -6.66 13.41
N GLN A 28 11.10 -5.98 14.41
CA GLN A 28 10.37 -5.02 15.24
C GLN A 28 9.96 -3.78 14.43
N LYS A 29 10.83 -3.25 13.57
CA LYS A 29 10.49 -2.13 12.69
C LYS A 29 9.37 -2.46 11.71
N VAL A 30 9.41 -3.64 11.07
CA VAL A 30 8.34 -4.09 10.16
C VAL A 30 7.03 -4.25 10.93
N LYS A 31 7.05 -4.89 12.11
CA LYS A 31 5.85 -5.03 12.94
C LYS A 31 5.26 -3.67 13.33
N ASN A 32 6.08 -2.73 13.78
CA ASN A 32 5.61 -1.40 14.17
C ASN A 32 5.02 -0.63 12.97
N ALA A 33 5.60 -0.79 11.77
CA ALA A 33 5.05 -0.17 10.56
C ALA A 33 3.68 -0.78 10.20
N VAL A 34 3.55 -2.11 10.24
CA VAL A 34 2.29 -2.81 9.98
C VAL A 34 1.22 -2.43 11.01
N GLU A 35 1.58 -2.43 12.31
CA GLU A 35 0.67 -2.00 13.38
C GLU A 35 0.26 -0.53 13.22
N PHE A 36 1.17 0.34 12.77
CA PHE A 36 0.85 1.74 12.47
C PHE A 36 -0.12 1.87 11.29
N ILE A 37 0.08 1.09 10.23
CA ILE A 37 -0.83 1.05 9.07
C ILE A 37 -2.22 0.60 9.50
N CYS A 38 -2.33 -0.54 10.19
CA CYS A 38 -3.61 -1.04 10.68
C CYS A 38 -4.29 -0.01 11.61
N GLY A 39 -3.52 0.64 12.49
CA GLY A 39 -4.05 1.69 13.36
C GLY A 39 -4.59 2.89 12.59
N PHE A 40 -3.94 3.30 11.50
CA PHE A 40 -4.43 4.38 10.65
C PHE A 40 -5.76 4.01 9.98
N GLU A 41 -5.82 2.83 9.36
CA GLU A 41 -7.04 2.34 8.68
C GLU A 41 -8.24 2.30 9.63
N GLU A 42 -8.03 1.75 10.83
CA GLU A 42 -9.06 1.65 11.87
C GLU A 42 -9.54 3.04 12.35
N ILE A 43 -8.63 4.00 12.54
CA ILE A 43 -8.99 5.36 12.96
C ILE A 43 -9.85 6.05 11.90
N VAL A 44 -9.47 5.92 10.63
CA VAL A 44 -10.18 6.56 9.52
C VAL A 44 -11.55 5.92 9.32
N ALA A 45 -11.65 4.60 9.37
CA ALA A 45 -12.94 3.89 9.31
C ALA A 45 -13.86 4.26 10.48
N LYS A 46 -13.31 4.36 11.70
CA LYS A 46 -14.08 4.77 12.88
C LYS A 46 -14.63 6.19 12.75
N GLU A 47 -13.84 7.12 12.23
CA GLU A 47 -14.28 8.50 12.00
C GLU A 47 -15.38 8.57 10.94
N ALA A 48 -15.28 7.76 9.88
CA ALA A 48 -16.33 7.63 8.87
C ALA A 48 -17.64 7.08 9.48
N GLY A 49 -17.55 6.03 10.30
CA GLY A 49 -18.71 5.54 11.06
C GLY A 49 -19.31 6.58 12.00
N ALA A 50 -18.48 7.37 12.69
CA ALA A 50 -18.95 8.45 13.57
C ALA A 50 -19.68 9.57 12.80
N ARG A 51 -19.34 9.76 11.51
CA ARG A 51 -20.01 10.72 10.60
C ARG A 51 -21.26 10.14 9.95
N GLY A 52 -21.54 8.85 10.12
CA GLY A 52 -22.70 8.18 9.55
C GLY A 52 -22.64 8.03 8.03
N VAL A 53 -21.43 7.88 7.47
CA VAL A 53 -21.23 7.54 6.05
C VAL A 53 -20.93 6.05 5.88
N ASP A 54 -21.17 5.52 4.69
CA ASP A 54 -21.02 4.08 4.41
C ASP A 54 -19.56 3.65 4.17
N GLY A 55 -18.67 4.60 3.85
CA GLY A 55 -17.30 4.32 3.49
C GLY A 55 -16.38 5.53 3.45
N VAL A 56 -15.09 5.28 3.22
CA VAL A 56 -14.03 6.28 3.15
C VAL A 56 -12.98 5.90 2.12
N ILE A 57 -12.58 6.89 1.32
CA ILE A 57 -11.46 6.80 0.39
C ILE A 57 -10.27 7.54 1.01
N ALA A 58 -9.14 6.86 1.13
CA ALA A 58 -7.92 7.35 1.73
C ALA A 58 -6.71 7.11 0.82
N GLY A 59 -5.60 7.75 1.17
CA GLY A 59 -4.28 7.50 0.57
C GLY A 59 -3.24 7.34 1.68
N HIS A 60 -2.08 7.97 1.54
CA HIS A 60 -1.03 8.11 2.57
C HIS A 60 -0.25 6.85 2.95
N ILE A 61 -0.84 5.66 2.87
CA ILE A 61 -0.16 4.38 3.14
C ILE A 61 0.60 3.88 1.90
N HIS A 62 0.29 4.40 0.71
CA HIS A 62 0.91 3.99 -0.56
C HIS A 62 0.78 2.47 -0.81
N THR A 63 -0.34 1.89 -0.41
CA THR A 63 -0.65 0.48 -0.64
C THR A 63 -2.13 0.40 -0.96
N ALA A 64 -2.44 0.02 -2.20
CA ALA A 64 -3.82 -0.06 -2.67
C ALA A 64 -4.53 -1.23 -1.96
N GLU A 65 -5.69 -0.96 -1.37
CA GLU A 65 -6.41 -1.94 -0.53
C GLU A 65 -7.91 -1.63 -0.55
N MET A 66 -8.75 -2.67 -0.56
CA MET A 66 -10.19 -2.55 -0.35
C MET A 66 -10.60 -3.48 0.80
N ARG A 67 -11.21 -2.92 1.84
CA ARG A 67 -11.56 -3.70 3.03
C ARG A 67 -12.77 -3.13 3.75
N THR A 68 -13.58 -4.00 4.35
CA THR A 68 -14.62 -3.58 5.29
C THR A 68 -14.08 -3.60 6.73
N ILE A 69 -14.21 -2.49 7.46
CA ILE A 69 -13.78 -2.33 8.85
C ILE A 69 -14.98 -1.86 9.66
N ASP A 70 -15.43 -2.67 10.63
CA ASP A 70 -16.60 -2.38 11.48
C ASP A 70 -17.87 -1.95 10.71
N GLY A 71 -18.07 -2.52 9.51
CA GLY A 71 -19.21 -2.22 8.64
C GLY A 71 -19.03 -0.98 7.75
N ILE A 72 -17.86 -0.34 7.79
CA ILE A 72 -17.48 0.78 6.94
C ILE A 72 -16.56 0.29 5.82
N GLU A 73 -16.86 0.68 4.59
CA GLU A 73 -16.02 0.40 3.44
C GLU A 73 -14.79 1.31 3.43
N TYR A 74 -13.59 0.73 3.46
CA TYR A 74 -12.33 1.44 3.38
C TYR A 74 -11.64 1.14 2.05
N TYR A 75 -11.27 2.22 1.34
CA TYR A 75 -10.57 2.15 0.08
C TYR A 75 -9.28 2.96 0.13
N ASN A 76 -8.15 2.34 -0.21
CA ASN A 76 -6.88 3.04 -0.44
C ASN A 76 -6.54 3.02 -1.93
N ASP A 77 -6.25 4.19 -2.50
CA ASP A 77 -5.91 4.33 -3.92
C ASP A 77 -4.48 3.87 -4.25
N GLY A 78 -3.64 3.69 -3.24
CA GLY A 78 -2.26 3.27 -3.38
C GLY A 78 -1.34 4.41 -3.81
N ASP A 79 -0.55 4.18 -4.84
CA ASP A 79 0.43 5.14 -5.31
C ASP A 79 0.76 4.99 -6.80
N TRP A 80 1.39 6.02 -7.37
CA TRP A 80 1.74 6.10 -8.79
C TRP A 80 3.22 5.81 -9.10
N VAL A 81 3.99 5.42 -8.10
CA VAL A 81 5.44 5.23 -8.18
C VAL A 81 5.82 3.75 -8.18
N GLU A 82 5.33 3.00 -7.19
CA GLU A 82 5.60 1.57 -7.01
C GLU A 82 4.41 0.73 -7.48
N GLY A 83 3.20 1.02 -6.99
CA GLY A 83 1.99 0.25 -7.35
C GLY A 83 1.39 0.60 -8.71
N CYS A 84 1.51 1.87 -9.12
CA CYS A 84 0.84 2.44 -10.30
C CYS A 84 -0.67 2.07 -10.33
N THR A 85 -1.35 2.31 -9.21
CA THR A 85 -2.76 1.95 -9.04
C THR A 85 -3.70 3.15 -9.18
N ALA A 86 -4.94 2.87 -9.58
CA ALA A 86 -6.02 3.85 -9.61
C ALA A 86 -7.30 3.23 -9.05
N LEU A 87 -7.91 3.89 -8.06
CA LEU A 87 -9.25 3.54 -7.58
C LEU A 87 -10.29 4.18 -8.51
N VAL A 88 -11.22 3.38 -9.01
CA VAL A 88 -12.30 3.83 -9.89
C VAL A 88 -13.66 3.40 -9.33
N GLU A 89 -14.65 4.28 -9.52
CA GLU A 89 -16.06 3.97 -9.30
C GLU A 89 -16.74 3.81 -10.66
N HIS A 90 -17.40 2.68 -10.87
CA HIS A 90 -18.18 2.40 -12.06
C HIS A 90 -19.57 3.03 -11.96
N TYR A 91 -20.24 3.25 -13.09
CA TYR A 91 -21.59 3.84 -13.12
C TYR A 91 -22.66 3.02 -12.40
N ASP A 92 -22.40 1.74 -12.13
CA ASP A 92 -23.25 0.85 -11.34
C ASP A 92 -22.95 0.91 -9.82
N GLY A 93 -22.03 1.79 -9.40
CA GLY A 93 -21.61 1.97 -8.01
C GLY A 93 -20.55 0.97 -7.55
N ARG A 94 -20.04 0.10 -8.44
CA ARG A 94 -18.96 -0.82 -8.08
C ARG A 94 -17.64 -0.07 -7.97
N MET A 95 -16.91 -0.31 -6.87
CA MET A 95 -15.54 0.16 -6.69
C MET A 95 -14.54 -0.87 -7.24
N GLU A 96 -13.48 -0.42 -7.89
CA GLU A 96 -12.41 -1.27 -8.41
C GLU A 96 -11.04 -0.58 -8.31
N ILE A 97 -10.01 -1.35 -7.97
CA ILE A 97 -8.62 -0.89 -8.07
C ILE A 97 -8.02 -1.43 -9.37
N LEU A 98 -7.56 -0.53 -10.22
CA LEU A 98 -6.89 -0.83 -11.48
C LEU A 98 -5.38 -0.72 -11.31
N HIS A 99 -4.65 -1.63 -11.96
CA HIS A 99 -3.23 -1.43 -12.26
C HIS A 99 -3.12 -0.61 -13.55
N TRP A 100 -2.81 0.67 -13.43
CA TRP A 100 -2.87 1.63 -14.53
C TRP A 100 -1.89 1.31 -15.66
N ALA A 101 -0.70 0.82 -15.34
CA ALA A 101 0.28 0.40 -16.33
C ALA A 101 -0.26 -0.71 -17.26
N ASP A 102 -0.93 -1.71 -16.68
CA ASP A 102 -1.54 -2.80 -17.44
C ASP A 102 -2.72 -2.30 -18.28
N GLU A 103 -3.50 -1.38 -17.72
CA GLU A 103 -4.64 -0.78 -18.40
C GLU A 103 -4.23 0.06 -19.62
N ILE A 104 -3.15 0.84 -19.51
CA ILE A 104 -2.57 1.56 -20.66
C ILE A 104 -2.02 0.58 -21.69
N ALA A 105 -1.28 -0.46 -21.27
CA ALA A 105 -0.76 -1.46 -22.20
C ALA A 105 -1.88 -2.14 -23.00
N LYS A 106 -3.02 -2.45 -22.37
CA LYS A 106 -4.19 -3.00 -23.07
C LYS A 106 -4.77 -2.02 -24.09
N ARG A 107 -4.86 -0.72 -23.75
CA ARG A 107 -5.39 0.32 -24.65
C ARG A 107 -4.51 0.54 -25.86
N ASP A 108 -3.19 0.44 -25.71
CA ASP A 108 -2.25 0.59 -26.83
C ASP A 108 -2.27 -0.62 -27.77
N LEU A 109 -2.74 -1.77 -27.29
CA LEU A 109 -2.94 -2.98 -28.10
C LEU A 109 -4.31 -3.03 -28.79
N ASP A 110 -5.20 -2.06 -28.53
CA ASP A 110 -6.52 -1.98 -29.12
C ASP A 110 -6.45 -1.51 -30.59
N PRO A 111 -6.77 -2.39 -31.57
CA PRO A 111 -6.59 -2.09 -32.99
C PRO A 111 -7.37 -0.87 -33.46
N GLU A 112 -8.60 -0.66 -32.95
CA GLU A 112 -9.43 0.48 -33.35
C GLU A 112 -8.79 1.82 -32.93
N ARG A 113 -8.11 1.82 -31.78
CA ARG A 113 -7.51 3.02 -31.21
C ARG A 113 -6.12 3.31 -31.78
N VAL A 114 -5.42 2.28 -32.22
CA VAL A 114 -4.18 2.41 -33.00
C VAL A 114 -4.48 3.07 -34.35
N GLU A 115 -5.54 2.65 -35.05
CA GLU A 115 -5.97 3.29 -36.30
C GLU A 115 -6.34 4.76 -36.09
N GLU A 116 -7.08 5.08 -35.03
CA GLU A 116 -7.48 6.44 -34.68
C GLU A 116 -6.28 7.36 -34.38
N ARG A 117 -5.21 6.83 -33.73
CA ARG A 117 -3.97 7.57 -33.46
C ARG A 117 -3.07 7.75 -34.69
N VAL A 118 -3.07 6.80 -35.63
CA VAL A 118 -2.31 6.91 -36.88
C VAL A 118 -3.00 7.85 -37.87
N ALA A 119 -4.33 7.99 -37.76
CA ALA A 119 -5.12 8.90 -38.59
C ALA A 119 -5.11 10.37 -38.13
N ALA A 120 -4.60 10.67 -36.92
CA ALA A 120 -4.52 12.01 -36.32
C ALA A 120 -3.12 12.64 -36.50
#